data_AF-A0A2M8PKQ7-F1
#
_entry.id   AF-A0A2M8PKQ7-F1
#
_cell.length_a   1.000
_cell.length_b   1.000
_cell.length_c   1.000
_cell.angle_alpha   90.00
_cell.angle_beta   90.00
_cell.angle_gamma   90.00
#
_symmetry.space_group_name_H-M   'P 1'
#
loop_
_entity.id
_entity.type
_entity.pdbx_description
1 polymer ?
#
loop_
_entity_poly.entity_id
_entity_poly.type
_entity_poly.pdbx_seq_one_letter_code
_entity_poly.pdbx_strand_id
1 'polypeptide(L)' 'ICGLVDEYCLRDWGLNETAAPLQERKDQVMAALHRGELLVQFSQEDQRAHLINVSELPQVSDVEYE' A
#
# COMPACT_ATOMS: atom_id res chain seq x y z
N ILE A 1 -9.73 6.96 2.78
CA ILE A 1 -8.71 6.51 1.80
C ILE A 1 -7.67 7.59 1.52
N CYS A 2 -8.04 8.87 1.34
CA CYS A 2 -7.10 9.95 1.00
C CYS A 2 -5.91 10.09 1.96
N GLY A 3 -6.11 9.95 3.28
CA GLY A 3 -5.01 9.97 4.24
C GLY A 3 -3.99 8.85 4.05
N LEU A 4 -4.43 7.65 3.69
CA LEU A 4 -3.53 6.51 3.44
C LEU A 4 -2.70 6.68 2.16
N VAL A 5 -3.29 7.34 1.15
CA VAL A 5 -2.58 7.68 -0.09
C VAL A 5 -1.49 8.71 0.19
N ASP A 6 -1.80 9.73 1.00
CA ASP A 6 -0.84 10.76 1.39
C ASP A 6 0.32 10.17 2.19
N GLU A 7 0.03 9.32 3.18
CA GLU A 7 1.04 8.61 3.96
C GLU A 7 1.91 7.69 3.09
N TYR A 8 1.30 6.97 2.15
CA TYR A 8 2.04 6.11 1.23
C TYR A 8 2.98 6.93 0.35
N CYS A 9 2.51 8.03 -0.26
CA CYS A 9 3.30 8.94 -1.10
C CYS A 9 4.49 9.60 -0.38
N LEU A 10 4.48 9.64 0.95
CA LEU A 10 5.55 10.17 1.78
C LEU A 10 6.58 9.11 2.20
N ARG A 11 6.36 7.82 1.90
CA ARG A 11 7.38 6.77 2.12
C ARG A 11 8.51 6.92 1.11
N ASP A 12 9.74 6.79 1.58
CA ASP A 12 10.99 6.86 0.80
C ASP A 12 11.24 5.61 -0.09
N TRP A 13 10.27 4.71 -0.22
CA TRP A 13 10.38 3.43 -0.92
C TRP A 13 9.04 2.99 -1.54
N GLY A 14 9.10 2.25 -2.65
CA GLY A 14 7.94 1.70 -3.36
C GLY A 14 7.60 2.45 -4.66
N LEU A 15 6.32 2.52 -5.05
CA LEU A 15 5.83 3.23 -6.25
C LEU A 15 6.12 4.76 -6.24
N ASN A 16 6.71 5.27 -5.16
CA ASN A 16 6.97 6.70 -4.94
C ASN A 16 8.41 7.13 -5.22
N GLU A 17 9.31 6.21 -5.58
CA GLU A 17 10.65 6.55 -6.10
C GLU A 17 10.55 7.10 -7.54
N THR A 18 9.89 8.24 -7.67
CA THR A 18 9.71 8.91 -8.96
C THR A 18 9.95 10.40 -8.78
N ALA A 19 10.54 11.04 -9.79
CA ALA A 19 10.71 12.50 -9.79
C ALA A 19 9.38 13.25 -10.02
N ALA A 20 8.24 12.54 -10.02
CA ALA A 20 6.95 13.11 -10.36
C ALA A 20 6.41 14.00 -9.22
N PRO A 21 5.67 15.07 -9.57
CA PRO A 21 4.95 15.88 -8.59
C PRO A 21 4.07 15.03 -7.67
N LEU A 22 3.85 15.50 -6.44
CA LEU A 22 3.05 14.78 -5.44
C LEU A 22 1.67 14.38 -5.97
N GLN A 23 1.00 15.25 -6.74
CA GLN A 23 -0.32 14.96 -7.31
C GLN A 23 -0.28 13.78 -8.28
N GLU A 24 0.73 13.70 -9.14
CA GLU A 24 0.89 12.60 -10.09
C GLU A 24 1.17 11.28 -9.37
N ARG A 25 1.95 11.31 -8.28
CA ARG A 25 2.15 10.14 -7.40
C ARG A 25 0.85 9.68 -6.75
N LYS A 26 0.00 10.60 -6.28
CA LYS A 26 -1.34 10.24 -5.75
C LYS A 26 -2.20 9.57 -6.82
N ASP A 27 -2.19 10.08 -8.04
CA ASP A 27 -2.96 9.51 -9.14
C ASP A 27 -2.45 8.10 -9.51
N GLN A 28 -1.13 7.88 -9.49
CA GLN A 28 -0.52 6.56 -9.68
C GLN A 28 -0.92 5.57 -8.58
N VAL A 29 -0.88 5.99 -7.31
CA VAL A 29 -1.32 5.18 -6.17
C VAL A 29 -2.79 4.82 -6.27
N MET A 30 -3.66 5.77 -6.64
CA MET A 30 -5.08 5.52 -6.86
C MET A 30 -5.30 4.55 -8.02
N ALA A 31 -4.54 4.66 -9.11
CA ALA A 31 -4.62 3.73 -10.23
C ALA A 31 -4.15 2.32 -9.83
N ALA A 32 -3.08 2.19 -9.05
CA ALA A 32 -2.60 0.90 -8.53
C ALA A 32 -3.60 0.25 -7.55
N LEU A 33 -4.29 1.05 -6.72
CA LEU A 33 -5.40 0.59 -5.90
C LEU A 33 -6.54 0.03 -6.76
N HIS A 34 -6.93 0.72 -7.82
CA HIS A 34 -7.97 0.24 -8.74
C HIS A 34 -7.57 -1.03 -9.50
N ARG A 35 -6.27 -1.22 -9.78
CA ARG A 35 -5.74 -2.44 -10.42
C ARG A 35 -5.53 -3.60 -9.45
N GLY A 36 -5.64 -3.37 -8.14
CA GLY A 36 -5.36 -4.39 -7.11
C GLY A 36 -3.87 -4.66 -6.87
N GLU A 37 -2.99 -3.77 -7.36
CA GLU A 37 -1.54 -3.85 -7.11
C GLU A 37 -1.19 -3.32 -5.71
N LEU A 38 -2.01 -2.40 -5.20
CA LEU A 38 -1.95 -1.91 -3.83
C LEU A 38 -3.19 -2.36 -3.06
N LEU A 39 -2.96 -2.70 -1.80
CA LEU A 39 -4.00 -3.16 -0.88
C LEU A 39 -3.93 -2.36 0.43
N VAL A 40 -5.07 -2.24 1.10
CA VAL A 40 -5.12 -1.69 2.46
C VAL A 40 -4.89 -2.84 3.43
N GLN A 41 -3.76 -2.82 4.14
CA GLN A 41 -3.48 -3.76 5.23
C GLN A 41 -3.79 -3.08 6.56
N PHE A 42 -4.55 -3.78 7.42
CA PHE A 42 -4.79 -3.34 8.79
C PHE A 42 -3.90 -4.14 9.75
N SER A 43 -3.06 -3.45 10.52
CA SER A 43 -2.29 -4.00 11.64
C SER A 43 -3.14 -3.90 12.90
N GLN A 44 -3.45 -5.05 13.51
CA GLN A 44 -4.14 -5.08 14.80
C GLN A 44 -3.24 -4.61 15.94
N GLU A 45 -1.94 -4.91 15.87
CA GLU A 45 -0.95 -4.53 16.88
C GLU A 45 -0.82 -3.00 16.97
N ASP A 46 -0.70 -2.33 15.82
CA ASP A 46 -0.58 -0.87 15.76
C ASP A 46 -1.92 -0.15 15.74
N GLN A 47 -3.02 -0.90 15.64
CA GLN A 47 -4.38 -0.39 15.42
C GLN A 47 -4.47 0.60 14.26
N ARG A 48 -3.72 0.34 13.18
CA ARG A 48 -3.55 1.26 12.04
C ARG A 48 -3.66 0.53 10.71
N ALA A 49 -4.22 1.23 9.74
CA ALA A 49 -4.23 0.80 8.35
C ALA A 49 -3.07 1.46 7.59
N HIS A 50 -2.49 0.77 6.63
CA HIS A 50 -1.51 1.31 5.70
C HIS A 50 -1.67 0.68 4.32
N LEU A 51 -1.12 1.33 3.29
CA LEU A 51 -1.05 0.76 1.95
C LEU A 51 0.20 -0.12 1.82
N ILE A 52 0.01 -1.29 1.21
CA ILE A 52 1.07 -2.26 0.93
C ILE A 52 0.98 -2.74 -0.51
N ASN A 53 2.13 -2.99 -1.14
CA ASN A 53 2.15 -3.66 -2.44
C ASN A 53 1.74 -5.12 -2.27
N VAL A 54 0.94 -5.65 -3.18
CA VAL A 54 0.57 -7.07 -3.18
C VAL A 54 1.81 -7.99 -3.17
N SER A 55 2.93 -7.57 -3.76
CA SER A 55 4.19 -8.32 -3.75
C SER A 55 4.86 -8.40 -2.37
N GLU A 56 4.54 -7.46 -1.48
CA GLU A 56 5.08 -7.39 -0.11
C GLU A 56 4.20 -8.13 0.89
N LEU A 57 3.03 -8.64 0.47
CA LEU A 57 2.21 -9.44 1.35
C LEU A 57 2.98 -10.71 1.76
N PRO A 58 3.03 -11.04 3.05
CA PRO A 58 3.55 -12.32 3.47
C PRO A 58 2.73 -13.41 2.79
N GLN A 59 3.42 -14.30 2.07
CA GLN A 59 2.83 -15.53 1.56
C GLN A 59 2.22 -16.24 2.77
N VAL A 60 0.90 -16.37 2.79
CA VAL A 60 0.22 -17.18 3.80
C VAL A 60 0.64 -18.62 3.50
N SER A 61 1.73 -19.07 4.11
CA SER A 61 2.07 -20.49 4.17
C SER A 61 0.91 -21.18 4.87
N ASP A 62 0.38 -22.21 4.20
CA ASP A 62 -0.82 -22.97 4.55
C ASP A 62 -1.06 -23.07 6.05
N VAL A 63 -2.11 -22.41 6.52
CA VAL A 63 -2.61 -22.63 7.87
C VAL A 63 -3.30 -24.00 7.84
N GLU A 64 -2.62 -25.04 8.31
CA GLU A 64 -3.26 -26.31 8.66
C GLU A 64 -4.35 -26.02 9.70
N TYR A 65 -5.60 -26.19 9.30
CA TYR A 65 -6.72 -26.25 10.23
C TYR A 65 -6.63 -27.59 10.95
N GLU A 66 -6.20 -27.60 12.23
CA GLU A 66 -6.46 -28.70 13.16
C GLU A 66 -7.89 -28.66 13.70
#